data_AF-A0A9C8NT53-F1
#
_entry.id   AF-A0A9C8NT53-F1
#
_cell.length_a   1.000
_cell.length_b   1.000
_cell.length_c   1.000
_cell.angle_alpha   90.00
_cell.angle_beta   90.00
_cell.angle_gamma   90.00
#
_symmetry.space_group_name_H-M   'P 1'
#
loop_
_entity.id
_entity.type
_entity.pdbx_description
1 polymer ?
#
loop_
_entity_poly.entity_id
_entity_poly.type
_entity_poly.pdbx_seq_one_letter_code
_entity_poly.pdbx_strand_id
1 'polypeptide(L)'
;MMNRFVDGMRRAFAMQGPHGPLTDEDHALLRRLADKIVARRMALPATLFLQSVQPLNAIGSQAMVFLRPFLTGLFFKQADYDQVVAILERREGIGALVDAIEAARVETEGKPQ
;
A
#
# COMPACT_ATOMS: atom_id res chain seq x y z
N MET A 1 -24.06 -11.48 26.71
CA MET A 1 -22.96 -10.61 27.18
C MET A 1 -21.69 -10.89 26.36
N MET A 2 -21.70 -10.66 25.04
CA MET A 2 -20.56 -10.98 24.16
C MET A 2 -20.38 -9.96 23.02
N ASN A 3 -20.80 -8.70 23.22
CA ASN A 3 -20.68 -7.65 22.19
C ASN A 3 -19.69 -6.54 22.53
N ARG A 4 -19.15 -6.48 23.76
CA ARG A 4 -18.23 -5.41 24.18
C ARG A 4 -16.79 -5.62 23.69
N PHE A 5 -16.42 -6.83 23.30
CA PHE A 5 -15.06 -7.17 22.88
C PHE A 5 -14.81 -6.78 21.41
N VAL A 6 -15.79 -7.03 20.54
CA VAL A 6 -15.73 -6.64 19.11
C VAL A 6 -15.82 -5.12 18.93
N ASP A 7 -16.66 -4.47 19.75
CA ASP A 7 -16.80 -3.00 19.73
C ASP A 7 -15.53 -2.28 20.20
N GLY A 8 -14.76 -2.88 21.12
CA GLY A 8 -13.47 -2.36 21.57
C GLY A 8 -12.41 -2.38 20.47
N MET A 9 -12.36 -3.47 19.68
CA MET A 9 -11.47 -3.56 18.53
C MET A 9 -11.82 -2.51 17.46
N ARG A 10 -13.10 -2.35 17.10
CA ARG A 10 -13.51 -1.36 16.08
C ARG A 10 -13.19 0.08 16.47
N ARG A 11 -13.27 0.43 17.77
CA ARG A 11 -12.88 1.77 18.26
C ARG A 11 -11.37 1.97 18.32
N ALA A 12 -10.61 0.94 18.71
CA ALA A 12 -9.14 0.99 18.69
C ALA A 12 -8.59 1.14 17.26
N PHE A 13 -9.26 0.56 16.27
CA PHE A 13 -8.96 0.74 14.84
C PHE A 13 -9.50 2.03 14.21
N ALA A 14 -10.35 2.79 14.92
CA ALA A 14 -10.94 4.04 14.44
C ALA A 14 -10.22 5.30 14.97
N MET A 15 -9.18 5.14 15.80
CA MET A 15 -8.30 6.26 16.15
C MET A 15 -7.46 6.56 14.91
N GLN A 16 -7.76 7.70 14.26
CA GLN A 16 -6.93 8.29 13.23
C GLN A 16 -5.47 8.21 13.68
N GLY A 17 -4.65 7.52 12.90
CA GLY A 17 -3.21 7.52 13.13
C GLY A 17 -2.69 8.97 13.13
N PRO A 18 -1.48 9.21 13.63
CA PRO A 18 -0.89 10.56 13.75
C PRO A 18 -0.79 11.34 12.42
N HIS A 19 -1.02 10.66 11.29
CA HIS A 19 -1.06 11.23 9.96
C HIS A 19 -2.53 11.20 9.47
N GLY A 20 -3.14 12.38 9.32
CA GLY A 20 -4.49 12.55 8.73
C GLY A 20 -4.61 11.93 7.33
N PRO A 21 -5.80 11.89 6.68
CA PRO A 21 -6.12 11.05 5.49
C PRO A 21 -5.13 11.16 4.31
N LEU A 22 -5.09 10.13 3.45
CA LEU A 22 -4.16 10.09 2.31
C LEU A 22 -4.49 11.24 1.37
N THR A 23 -3.45 11.93 0.91
CA THR A 23 -3.56 13.06 -0.01
C THR A 23 -3.66 12.57 -1.46
N ASP A 24 -4.08 13.45 -2.36
CA ASP A 24 -4.10 13.13 -3.79
C ASP A 24 -2.68 12.84 -4.31
N GLU A 25 -1.67 13.52 -3.77
CA GLU A 25 -0.25 13.25 -4.05
C GLU A 25 0.17 11.86 -3.58
N ASP A 26 -0.29 11.40 -2.42
CA ASP A 26 -0.04 10.04 -1.93
C ASP A 26 -0.62 9.01 -2.88
N HIS A 27 -1.87 9.20 -3.31
CA HIS A 27 -2.52 8.32 -4.27
C HIS A 27 -1.81 8.31 -5.63
N ALA A 28 -1.35 9.46 -6.11
CA ALA A 28 -0.57 9.55 -7.34
C ALA A 28 0.77 8.79 -7.22
N LEU A 29 1.43 8.88 -6.06
CA LEU A 29 2.67 8.17 -5.81
C LEU A 29 2.47 6.64 -5.75
N LEU A 30 1.46 6.18 -5.02
CA LEU A 30 1.06 4.77 -4.98
C LEU A 30 0.71 4.24 -6.37
N ARG A 31 0.02 5.05 -7.19
CA ARG A 31 -0.31 4.68 -8.56
C ARG A 31 0.95 4.46 -9.41
N ARG A 32 1.93 5.36 -9.33
CA ARG A 32 3.22 5.20 -10.03
C ARG A 32 3.94 3.92 -9.61
N LEU A 33 3.88 3.56 -8.32
CA LEU A 33 4.46 2.32 -7.81
C LEU A 33 3.70 1.08 -8.33
N ALA A 34 2.37 1.12 -8.31
CA ALA A 34 1.50 0.07 -8.84
C ALA A 34 1.79 -0.22 -10.33
N ASP A 35 1.89 0.82 -11.16
CA ASP A 35 2.21 0.67 -12.58
C ASP A 35 3.56 -0.06 -12.78
N LYS A 36 4.55 0.23 -11.92
CA LYS A 36 5.87 -0.43 -11.95
C LYS A 36 5.81 -1.90 -11.52
N ILE A 37 4.93 -2.26 -10.57
CA ILE A 37 4.69 -3.63 -10.13
C ILE A 37 3.99 -4.43 -11.25
N VAL A 38 2.94 -3.87 -11.84
CA VAL A 38 2.18 -4.50 -12.93
C VAL A 38 3.05 -4.69 -14.18
N ALA A 39 3.84 -3.67 -14.56
CA ALA A 39 4.77 -3.76 -15.68
C ALA A 39 5.80 -4.89 -15.55
N ARG A 40 6.10 -5.32 -14.32
CA ARG A 40 6.99 -6.46 -14.02
C ARG A 40 6.26 -7.79 -13.86
N ARG A 41 4.95 -7.85 -14.16
CA ARG A 41 4.09 -9.02 -13.96
C ARG A 41 4.03 -9.49 -12.50
N MET A 42 4.19 -8.57 -11.55
CA MET A 42 4.25 -8.85 -10.11
C MET A 42 2.96 -8.51 -9.35
N ALA A 43 1.86 -8.19 -10.04
CA ALA A 43 0.61 -7.77 -9.41
C ALA A 43 0.10 -8.79 -8.39
N LEU A 44 -0.13 -10.04 -8.83
CA LEU A 44 -0.68 -11.09 -7.96
C LEU A 44 0.27 -11.46 -6.79
N PRO A 45 1.57 -11.70 -7.00
CA PRO A 45 2.51 -11.92 -5.89
C PRO A 45 2.60 -10.75 -4.91
N ALA A 46 2.59 -9.51 -5.39
CA ALA A 46 2.68 -8.32 -4.55
C ALA A 46 1.41 -8.13 -3.71
N THR A 47 0.23 -8.26 -4.31
CA THR A 47 -1.05 -8.18 -3.58
C THR A 47 -1.11 -9.21 -2.45
N LEU A 48 -0.77 -10.48 -2.74
CA LEU A 48 -0.78 -11.54 -1.73
C LEU A 48 0.20 -11.26 -0.58
N PHE A 49 1.42 -10.83 -0.90
CA PHE A 49 2.41 -10.44 0.10
C PHE A 49 1.91 -9.27 0.97
N LEU A 50 1.41 -8.20 0.35
CA LEU A 50 0.93 -7.00 1.05
C LEU A 50 -0.26 -7.32 1.97
N GLN A 51 -1.21 -8.12 1.50
CA GLN A 51 -2.34 -8.59 2.31
C GLN A 51 -1.87 -9.47 3.49
N SER A 52 -0.82 -10.27 3.30
CA SER A 52 -0.27 -11.11 4.38
C SER A 52 0.36 -10.30 5.51
N VAL A 53 0.88 -9.10 5.21
CA VAL A 53 1.54 -8.21 6.20
C VAL A 53 0.61 -7.13 6.76
N GLN A 54 -0.53 -6.86 6.11
CA GLN A 54 -1.56 -5.92 6.57
C GLN A 54 -2.06 -6.12 8.03
N PRO A 55 -2.23 -7.34 8.57
CA PRO A 55 -2.71 -7.53 9.95
C PRO A 55 -1.64 -7.27 11.03
N LEU A 56 -0.39 -7.00 10.65
CA LEU A 56 0.72 -6.82 11.58
C LEU A 56 0.98 -5.32 11.75
N ASN A 57 0.54 -4.73 12.86
CA ASN A 57 0.66 -3.31 13.24
C ASN A 57 2.10 -2.73 13.26
N ALA A 58 3.12 -3.42 12.74
CA ALA A 58 4.54 -3.08 12.92
C ALA A 58 5.43 -3.36 11.69
N ILE A 59 4.89 -3.40 10.47
CA ILE A 59 5.66 -3.81 9.28
C ILE A 59 5.62 -2.78 8.14
N GLY A 60 5.90 -1.52 8.46
CA GLY A 60 6.42 -0.61 7.42
C GLY A 60 7.78 -1.13 6.91
N SER A 61 8.65 -1.59 7.81
CA SER A 61 10.04 -1.95 7.47
C SER A 61 10.20 -3.16 6.53
N GLN A 62 9.48 -4.28 6.73
CA GLN A 62 9.64 -5.46 5.83
C GLN A 62 8.93 -5.28 4.49
N ALA A 63 7.80 -4.54 4.46
CA ALA A 63 7.16 -4.17 3.21
C ALA A 63 8.11 -3.34 2.34
N MET A 64 8.85 -2.42 2.93
CA MET A 64 9.85 -1.60 2.24
C MET A 64 11.04 -2.41 1.71
N VAL A 65 11.47 -3.46 2.40
CA VAL A 65 12.51 -4.39 1.89
C VAL A 65 12.03 -5.10 0.63
N PHE A 66 10.78 -5.57 0.60
CA PHE A 66 10.17 -6.17 -0.60
C PHE A 66 10.00 -5.16 -1.74
N LEU A 67 9.62 -3.92 -1.42
CA LEU A 67 9.35 -2.88 -2.41
C LEU A 67 10.63 -2.24 -2.98
N ARG A 68 11.78 -2.44 -2.34
CA ARG A 68 13.09 -1.90 -2.77
C ARG A 68 13.36 -2.04 -4.27
N PRO A 69 13.27 -3.22 -4.93
CA PRO A 69 13.52 -3.36 -6.37
C PRO A 69 12.57 -2.57 -7.29
N PHE A 70 11.41 -2.14 -6.79
CA PHE A 70 10.44 -1.32 -7.53
C PHE A 70 10.69 0.18 -7.34
N LEU A 71 11.27 0.56 -6.19
CA LEU A 71 11.61 1.93 -5.82
C LEU A 71 13.02 2.34 -6.23
N THR A 72 13.96 1.39 -6.34
CA THR A 72 15.32 1.67 -6.84
C THR A 72 15.31 1.72 -8.37
N GLY A 73 15.21 2.93 -8.93
CA GLY A 73 15.30 3.17 -10.38
C GLY A 73 15.23 4.66 -10.72
N LEU A 74 15.51 5.01 -11.99
CA LEU A 74 15.65 6.39 -12.51
C LEU A 74 14.46 7.33 -12.24
N PHE A 75 13.33 6.81 -11.76
CA PHE A 75 12.05 7.51 -11.66
C PHE A 75 11.60 7.79 -10.23
N PHE A 76 12.18 7.17 -9.18
CA PHE A 76 11.80 7.42 -7.79
C PHE A 76 12.96 8.13 -7.08
N LYS A 77 12.73 9.38 -6.66
CA LYS A 77 13.71 10.14 -5.86
C LYS A 77 13.72 9.61 -4.42
N GLN A 78 14.75 9.95 -3.65
CA GLN A 78 14.80 9.61 -2.22
C GLN A 78 13.56 10.13 -1.46
N ALA A 79 13.08 11.33 -1.78
CA ALA A 79 11.85 11.87 -1.19
C ALA A 79 10.60 11.03 -1.52
N ASP A 80 10.51 10.45 -2.72
CA ASP A 80 9.41 9.55 -3.09
C ASP A 80 9.48 8.25 -2.28
N TYR A 81 10.69 7.75 -1.99
CA TYR A 81 10.89 6.59 -1.12
C TYR A 81 10.41 6.88 0.30
N ASP A 82 10.87 7.98 0.89
CA ASP A 82 10.49 8.38 2.25
C ASP A 82 8.97 8.61 2.37
N GLN A 83 8.35 9.16 1.33
CA GLN A 83 6.90 9.33 1.29
C GLN A 83 6.16 7.99 1.17
N VAL A 84 6.64 7.03 0.38
CA VAL A 84 6.05 5.68 0.34
C VAL A 84 6.17 5.00 1.71
N VAL A 85 7.29 5.15 2.42
CA VAL A 85 7.43 4.65 3.80
C VAL A 85 6.34 5.27 4.69
N ALA A 86 6.24 6.60 4.69
CA ALA A 86 5.27 7.32 5.51
C ALA A 86 3.81 6.93 5.18
N ILE A 87 3.51 6.68 3.90
CA ILE A 87 2.21 6.18 3.46
C ILE A 87 1.95 4.78 4.05
N LEU A 88 2.89 3.85 3.93
CA LEU A 88 2.72 2.46 4.34
C LEU A 88 2.70 2.25 5.87
N GLU A 89 3.22 3.20 6.65
CA GLU A 89 3.08 3.22 8.11
C GLU A 89 1.66 3.55 8.57
N ARG A 90 0.82 4.10 7.67
CA ARG A 90 -0.57 4.42 7.97
C ARG A 90 -1.45 3.19 7.84
N ARG A 91 -2.50 3.15 8.67
CA ARG A 91 -3.45 2.02 8.73
C ARG A 91 -4.02 1.63 7.37
N GLU A 92 -4.30 2.62 6.53
CA GLU A 92 -4.89 2.47 5.21
C GLU A 92 -3.85 2.34 4.07
N GLY A 93 -2.56 2.58 4.33
CA GLY A 93 -1.53 2.70 3.29
C GLY A 93 -1.32 1.42 2.48
N ILE A 94 -1.22 0.27 3.17
CA ILE A 94 -1.10 -1.04 2.51
C ILE A 94 -2.35 -1.33 1.66
N GLY A 95 -3.54 -1.03 2.19
CA GLY A 95 -4.80 -1.20 1.46
C GLY A 95 -4.84 -0.34 0.20
N ALA A 96 -4.47 0.93 0.32
CA ALA A 96 -4.41 1.86 -0.80
C ALA A 96 -3.42 1.41 -1.89
N LEU A 97 -2.27 0.81 -1.51
CA LEU A 97 -1.33 0.24 -2.48
C LEU A 97 -1.91 -0.99 -3.19
N VAL A 98 -2.58 -1.89 -2.46
CA VAL A 98 -3.24 -3.06 -3.03
C VAL A 98 -4.31 -2.63 -4.04
N ASP A 99 -5.16 -1.67 -3.68
CA ASP A 99 -6.21 -1.15 -4.57
C ASP A 99 -5.59 -0.51 -5.83
N ALA A 100 -4.49 0.22 -5.69
CA ALA A 100 -3.77 0.80 -6.82
C ALA A 100 -3.18 -0.29 -7.75
N ILE A 101 -2.63 -1.38 -7.20
CA ILE A 101 -2.10 -2.52 -7.96
C ILE A 101 -3.20 -3.20 -8.77
N GLU A 102 -4.35 -3.49 -8.15
CA GLU A 102 -5.47 -4.14 -8.84
C GLU A 102 -6.06 -3.23 -9.93
N ALA A 103 -6.22 -1.94 -9.66
CA ALA A 103 -6.68 -0.97 -10.67
C ALA A 103 -5.74 -0.92 -11.88
N ALA A 104 -4.42 -0.78 -11.65
CA ALA A 104 -3.42 -0.76 -12.71
C ALA A 104 -3.36 -2.08 -13.49
N ARG A 105 -3.59 -3.22 -12.82
CA ARG A 105 -3.67 -4.54 -13.46
C ARG A 105 -4.87 -4.63 -14.40
N VAL A 106 -6.07 -4.29 -13.93
CA VAL A 106 -7.30 -4.31 -14.73
C VAL A 106 -7.18 -3.41 -15.96
N GLU A 107 -6.62 -2.21 -15.79
CA GLU A 107 -6.38 -1.29 -16.92
C GLU A 107 -5.38 -1.83 -17.95
N THR A 108 -4.41 -2.63 -17.52
CA THR A 108 -3.41 -3.24 -18.42
C THR A 108 -3.98 -4.47 -19.13
N GLU A 109 -4.82 -5.26 -18.46
CA GLU A 109 -5.51 -6.43 -19.02
C GLU A 109 -6.66 -6.03 -19.96
N GLY A 110 -7.28 -4.87 -19.73
CA GLY A 110 -8.36 -4.31 -20.55
C GLY A 110 -7.91 -3.53 -21.81
N LYS A 111 -6.59 -3.32 -22.00
CA LYS A 111 -6.06 -2.73 -23.23
C LYS A 111 -5.89 -3.84 -24.28
N PRO A 112 -6.58 -3.79 -25.44
CA PRO A 112 -6.27 -4.69 -26.54
C PRO A 112 -4.80 -4.50 -26.95
N GLN A 113 -4.12 -5.62 -27.19
CA GLN A 113 -2.72 -5.68 -27.61
C GLN A 113 -2.49 -4.95 -28.93
#